data_AF-A0A2D9BDV6-F1
#
_entry.id   AF-A0A2D9BDV6-F1
#
_cell.length_a   1.000
_cell.length_b   1.000
_cell.length_c   1.000
_cell.angle_alpha   90.00
_cell.angle_beta   90.00
_cell.angle_gamma   90.00
#
_symmetry.space_group_name_H-M   'P 1'
#
loop_
_entity.id
_entity.type
_entity.pdbx_description
1 polymer ?
#
loop_
_entity_poly.entity_id
_entity_poly.type
_entity_poly.pdbx_seq_one_letter_code
_entity_poly.pdbx_strand_id
1 'polypeptide(L)'
;MFCVSFTVTAQNSSTEKTIDVNKDVDVIKVYEQVVKEGYGTPFIYKKLANAHYFKSNYGAAKKWFEKLFSIEKPTDETLKYRYKQSLKALDLYTPDNKDITYSGTN
;
A
#
# COMPACT_ATOMS: atom_id res chain seq x y z
N MET A 1 29.48 27.30 49.46
CA MET A 1 28.44 26.40 48.91
C MET A 1 27.95 26.98 47.60
N PHE A 2 28.42 26.46 46.46
CA PHE A 2 27.82 26.70 45.14
C PHE A 2 27.95 25.39 44.34
N CYS A 3 26.80 24.88 43.94
CA CYS A 3 26.59 23.51 43.46
C CYS A 3 27.11 23.36 42.02
N VAL A 4 27.77 22.23 41.75
CA VAL A 4 28.17 21.81 40.40
C VAL A 4 26.91 21.34 39.67
N SER A 5 26.48 22.07 38.65
CA SER A 5 25.35 21.66 37.81
C SER A 5 25.87 20.91 36.58
N PHE A 6 25.78 19.59 36.63
CA PHE A 6 25.78 18.75 35.44
C PHE A 6 24.50 19.05 34.66
N THR A 7 24.61 19.69 33.50
CA THR A 7 23.50 19.74 32.54
C THR A 7 23.32 18.34 31.95
N VAL A 8 22.30 17.64 32.43
CA VAL A 8 21.78 16.44 31.77
C VAL A 8 21.18 16.89 30.45
N THR A 9 21.82 16.57 29.33
CA THR A 9 21.14 16.61 28.04
C THR A 9 20.28 15.36 27.98
N ALA A 10 19.01 15.47 28.39
CA ALA A 10 18.01 14.47 28.06
C ALA A 10 17.92 14.39 26.53
N GLN A 11 18.46 13.33 25.93
CA GLN A 11 18.23 13.00 24.52
C GLN A 11 16.77 12.57 24.37
N ASN A 12 15.89 13.53 24.11
CA ASN A 12 14.56 13.29 23.58
C ASN A 12 14.62 13.85 22.14
N SER A 13 14.42 13.11 21.07
CA SER A 13 13.35 12.15 20.84
C SER A 13 13.85 11.02 19.93
N SER A 14 14.08 9.84 20.49
CA SER A 14 13.88 8.62 19.74
C SER A 14 12.47 8.68 19.17
N THR A 15 12.36 8.51 17.85
CA THR A 15 11.12 8.43 17.11
C THR A 15 10.25 7.31 17.68
N GLU A 16 9.54 7.60 18.77
CA GLU A 16 8.54 6.72 19.35
C GLU A 16 7.34 6.81 18.40
N LYS A 17 7.47 6.15 17.24
CA LYS A 17 6.30 5.64 16.53
C LYS A 17 5.68 4.69 17.53
N THR A 18 4.70 5.19 18.26
CA THR A 18 3.63 4.40 18.85
C THR A 18 3.16 3.48 17.73
N ILE A 19 3.65 2.24 17.76
CA ILE A 19 3.25 1.14 16.88
C ILE A 19 1.88 0.72 17.39
N ASP A 20 0.90 1.60 17.21
CA ASP A 20 -0.48 1.33 17.51
C ASP A 20 -0.96 0.23 16.57
N VAL A 21 -1.60 -0.75 17.19
CA VAL A 21 -1.83 -2.11 16.73
C VAL A 21 -2.74 -2.10 15.51
N ASN A 22 -2.14 -1.84 14.36
CA ASN A 22 -2.79 -1.88 13.07
C ASN A 22 -1.80 -2.57 12.13
N LYS A 23 -1.56 -3.87 12.37
CA LYS A 23 -0.51 -4.67 11.73
C LYS A 23 -0.50 -4.51 10.20
N ASP A 24 -1.67 -4.36 9.58
CA ASP A 24 -1.77 -4.10 8.14
C ASP A 24 -1.25 -2.72 7.72
N VAL A 25 -1.44 -1.70 8.56
CA VAL A 25 -0.94 -0.34 8.33
C VAL A 25 0.58 -0.27 8.48
N ASP A 26 1.15 -1.00 9.43
CA ASP A 26 2.60 -1.09 9.57
C ASP A 26 3.25 -1.77 8.36
N VAL A 27 2.66 -2.86 7.86
CA VAL A 27 3.18 -3.57 6.69
C VAL A 27 3.16 -2.66 5.46
N ILE A 28 2.09 -1.87 5.25
CA ILE A 28 2.05 -0.87 4.18
C ILE A 28 3.20 0.13 4.34
N LYS A 29 3.39 0.71 5.53
CA LYS A 29 4.45 1.71 5.77
C LYS A 29 5.84 1.15 5.51
N VAL A 30 6.12 -0.07 5.99
CA VAL A 30 7.41 -0.74 5.76
C VAL A 30 7.64 -0.96 4.27
N TYR A 31 6.64 -1.48 3.55
CA TYR A 31 6.76 -1.73 2.13
C TYR A 31 6.86 -0.45 1.29
N GLU A 32 6.14 0.61 1.64
CA GLU A 32 6.31 1.92 1.02
C GLU A 32 7.74 2.46 1.22
N GLN A 33 8.31 2.27 2.40
CA GLN A 33 9.68 2.67 2.69
C GLN A 33 10.68 1.89 1.82
N VAL A 34 10.52 0.57 1.71
CA VAL A 34 11.38 -0.28 0.86
C VAL A 34 11.29 0.14 -0.62
N VAL A 35 10.10 0.50 -1.10
CA VAL A 35 9.93 1.04 -2.46
C VAL A 35 10.61 2.40 -2.61
N LYS A 36 10.52 3.29 -1.61
CA LYS A 36 11.20 4.59 -1.61
C LYS A 36 12.71 4.47 -1.61
N GLU A 37 13.24 3.45 -0.94
CA GLU A 37 14.67 3.12 -0.92
C GLU A 37 15.14 2.48 -2.24
N GLY A 38 14.23 2.21 -3.18
CA GLY A 38 14.55 1.65 -4.51
C GLY A 38 14.50 0.12 -4.58
N TYR A 39 14.21 -0.56 -3.47
CA TYR A 39 14.15 -2.02 -3.38
C TYR A 39 12.73 -2.58 -3.64
N GLY A 40 11.92 -1.85 -4.42
CA GLY A 40 10.55 -2.26 -4.73
C GLY A 40 10.51 -3.47 -5.67
N THR A 41 10.14 -4.63 -5.14
CA THR A 41 9.98 -5.88 -5.90
C THR A 41 8.51 -6.15 -6.27
N PRO A 42 8.24 -6.98 -7.29
CA PRO A 42 6.86 -7.42 -7.64
C PRO A 42 6.09 -7.96 -6.43
N PHE A 43 6.76 -8.72 -5.56
CA PHE A 43 6.17 -9.23 -4.33
C PHE A 43 5.69 -8.11 -3.39
N ILE A 44 6.49 -7.06 -3.21
CA ILE A 44 6.16 -5.91 -2.37
C ILE A 44 4.99 -5.13 -2.97
N TYR A 45 4.98 -4.89 -4.29
CA TYR A 45 3.86 -4.21 -4.95
C TYR A 45 2.57 -5.02 -4.83
N LYS A 46 2.62 -6.35 -4.97
CA LYS A 46 1.47 -7.23 -4.74
C LYS A 46 0.94 -7.11 -3.31
N LYS A 47 1.83 -7.07 -2.31
CA LYS A 47 1.43 -6.92 -0.91
C LYS A 47 0.81 -5.54 -0.64
N LEU A 48 1.44 -4.47 -1.12
CA LEU A 48 0.91 -3.10 -1.02
C LEU A 48 -0.48 -2.99 -1.66
N ALA A 49 -0.63 -3.46 -2.90
CA ALA A 49 -1.91 -3.41 -3.60
C ALA A 49 -3.02 -4.15 -2.85
N ASN A 50 -2.73 -5.36 -2.33
CA ASN A 50 -3.68 -6.12 -1.54
C ASN A 50 -4.00 -5.45 -0.20
N ALA A 51 -3.00 -4.92 0.51
CA ALA A 51 -3.23 -4.24 1.77
C ALA A 51 -4.11 -3.00 1.59
N HIS A 52 -3.86 -2.20 0.55
CA HIS A 52 -4.74 -1.07 0.20
C HIS A 52 -6.15 -1.52 -0.22
N TYR A 53 -6.26 -2.63 -0.96
CA TYR A 53 -7.55 -3.23 -1.34
C TYR A 53 -8.38 -3.63 -0.11
N PHE A 54 -7.77 -4.32 0.87
CA PHE A 54 -8.44 -4.71 2.12
C PHE A 54 -8.82 -3.50 2.98
N LYS A 55 -8.04 -2.42 2.92
CA LYS A 55 -8.37 -1.15 3.58
C LYS A 55 -9.44 -0.31 2.84
N SER A 56 -10.10 -0.87 1.82
CA SER A 56 -11.04 -0.15 0.95
C SER A 56 -10.43 1.08 0.27
N ASN A 57 -9.11 1.16 0.21
CA ASN A 57 -8.39 2.23 -0.48
C ASN A 57 -8.06 1.77 -1.90
N TYR A 58 -9.09 1.71 -2.73
CA TYR A 58 -8.98 1.22 -4.10
C TYR A 58 -8.09 2.10 -4.98
N GLY A 59 -7.99 3.40 -4.67
CA GLY A 59 -7.16 4.37 -5.40
C GLY A 59 -5.69 4.03 -5.30
N ALA A 60 -5.21 3.82 -4.08
CA ALA A 60 -3.84 3.37 -3.85
C ALA A 60 -3.64 1.94 -4.36
N ALA A 61 -4.61 1.03 -4.17
CA ALA A 61 -4.52 -0.34 -4.65
C ALA A 61 -4.31 -0.40 -6.18
N LYS A 62 -5.09 0.37 -6.94
CA LYS A 62 -4.96 0.51 -8.41
C LYS A 62 -3.54 0.90 -8.80
N LYS A 63 -3.00 1.97 -8.22
CA LYS A 63 -1.65 2.47 -8.52
C LYS A 63 -0.58 1.39 -8.33
N TRP A 64 -0.69 0.62 -7.25
CA TRP A 64 0.27 -0.45 -6.96
C TRP A 64 0.08 -1.68 -7.87
N PHE A 65 -1.16 -2.01 -8.25
CA PHE A 65 -1.42 -3.05 -9.26
C PHE A 65 -0.86 -2.66 -10.63
N GLU A 66 -1.03 -1.41 -11.08
CA GLU A 66 -0.45 -0.92 -12.34
C GLU A 66 1.09 -0.99 -12.31
N LYS A 67 1.70 -0.61 -11.19
CA LYS A 67 3.16 -0.73 -11.00
C LYS A 67 3.62 -2.18 -11.04
N LEU A 68 2.88 -3.08 -10.40
CA LEU A 68 3.13 -4.51 -10.45
C LEU A 68 3.06 -5.03 -11.88
N PHE A 69 1.98 -4.72 -12.61
CA PHE A 69 1.76 -5.18 -13.98
C PHE A 69 2.74 -4.60 -15.00
N SER A 70 3.35 -3.45 -14.68
CA SER A 70 4.43 -2.86 -15.47
C SER A 70 5.76 -3.64 -15.33
N ILE A 71 5.94 -4.40 -14.25
CA ILE A 71 7.18 -5.13 -13.95
C ILE A 71 7.00 -6.63 -14.22
N GLU A 72 5.86 -7.19 -13.81
CA GLU A 72 5.52 -8.59 -13.95
C GLU A 72 4.12 -8.72 -14.56
N LYS A 73 3.99 -9.53 -15.62
CA LYS A 73 2.67 -9.77 -16.21
C LYS A 73 1.77 -10.50 -15.19
N PRO A 74 0.52 -10.08 -15.00
CA PRO A 74 -0.40 -10.78 -14.12
C PRO A 74 -0.69 -12.18 -14.65
N THR A 75 -0.02 -13.16 -14.07
CA THR A 75 -0.23 -14.59 -14.30
C THR A 75 -1.45 -15.10 -13.54
N ASP A 76 -1.72 -14.51 -12.37
CA ASP A 76 -2.80 -14.89 -11.47
C ASP A 76 -4.11 -14.15 -11.82
N GLU A 77 -5.16 -14.92 -12.09
CA GLU A 77 -6.49 -14.40 -12.43
C GLU A 77 -7.15 -13.67 -11.26
N THR A 78 -6.84 -14.06 -10.02
CA THR A 78 -7.29 -13.40 -8.78
C THR A 78 -6.79 -11.97 -8.71
N LEU A 79 -5.54 -11.75 -9.12
CA LEU A 79 -4.91 -10.43 -9.16
C LEU A 79 -5.60 -9.51 -10.17
N LYS A 80 -5.92 -10.03 -11.36
CA LYS A 80 -6.70 -9.30 -12.38
C LYS A 80 -8.09 -8.95 -11.86
N TYR A 81 -8.76 -9.91 -11.21
CA TYR A 81 -10.08 -9.68 -10.64
C TYR A 81 -10.06 -8.57 -9.59
N ARG A 82 -9.15 -8.62 -8.61
CA ARG A 82 -9.01 -7.57 -7.57
C ARG A 82 -8.68 -6.20 -8.16
N TYR A 83 -7.88 -6.14 -9.21
CA TYR A 83 -7.61 -4.90 -9.93
C TYR A 83 -8.88 -4.34 -10.58
N LYS A 84 -9.64 -5.16 -11.32
CA LYS A 84 -10.93 -4.75 -11.91
C LYS A 84 -11.94 -4.30 -10.85
N GLN A 85 -12.01 -5.00 -9.71
CA GLN A 85 -12.85 -4.60 -8.58
C GLN A 85 -12.43 -3.24 -8.02
N SER A 86 -11.12 -2.98 -7.91
CA SER A 86 -10.60 -1.68 -7.46
C SER A 86 -10.98 -0.57 -8.44
N LEU A 87 -10.90 -0.83 -9.75
CA LEU A 87 -11.34 0.13 -10.78
C LEU A 87 -12.84 0.42 -10.70
N LYS A 88 -13.65 -0.63 -10.51
CA LYS A 88 -15.10 -0.51 -10.34
C LYS A 88 -15.46 0.32 -9.11
N ALA A 89 -14.79 0.07 -7.99
CA ALA A 89 -15.03 0.80 -6.74
C ALA A 89 -14.59 2.28 -6.79
N LEU A 90 -13.69 2.64 -7.69
CA LEU A 90 -13.28 4.03 -7.93
C LEU A 90 -14.19 4.78 -8.89
N ASP A 91 -15.23 4.13 -9.42
CA ASP A 91 -16.07 4.66 -10.50
C ASP A 91 -15.29 5.11 -11.76
N LEU A 92 -14.00 4.76 -11.81
CA LEU A 92 -13.15 4.82 -13.01
C LEU A 92 -13.51 3.71 -14.01
N TYR A 93 -14.46 2.85 -13.64
CA TYR A 93 -15.13 1.95 -14.55
C TYR A 93 -16.16 2.74 -15.36
N THR A 94 -15.69 3.53 -16.32
CA THR A 94 -16.57 4.14 -17.32
C THR A 94 -16.96 3.06 -18.35
N PRO A 95 -18.24 2.93 -18.71
CA PRO A 95 -18.72 1.97 -19.72
C PRO A 95 -18.15 2.19 -21.14
N ASP A 96 -17.25 3.15 -21.33
CA ASP A 96 -16.45 3.39 -22.53
C ASP A 96 -15.24 2.42 -22.64
N ASN A 97 -14.76 1.84 -21.53
CA ASN A 97 -13.70 0.81 -21.52
C ASN A 97 -14.26 -0.62 -21.69
N LYS A 98 -15.24 -0.74 -22.58
CA LYS A 98 -16.26 -1.81 -22.64
C LYS A 98 -15.79 -3.17 -23.18
N ASP A 99 -14.52 -3.37 -23.53
CA ASP A 99 -14.09 -4.65 -24.12
C ASP A 99 -13.92 -5.81 -23.11
N ILE A 100 -14.24 -5.60 -21.83
CA ILE A 100 -14.28 -6.68 -20.84
C ILE A 100 -15.55 -6.65 -19.98
N THR A 101 -16.72 -6.48 -20.61
CA THR A 101 -17.99 -6.90 -20.02
C THR A 101 -17.98 -8.42 -19.81
N TYR A 102 -17.70 -8.86 -18.57
CA TYR A 102 -18.28 -10.09 -18.09
C TYR A 102 -19.61 -9.77 -17.44
N SER A 103 -20.66 -10.19 -18.16
CA SER A 103 -22.04 -10.26 -17.72
C SER A 103 -22.10 -10.86 -16.32
N GLY A 104 -22.58 -10.08 -15.36
CA GLY A 104 -22.91 -10.52 -14.01
C GLY A 104 -24.39 -10.31 -13.77
N THR A 105 -25.23 -10.96 -14.58
CA THR A 105 -26.61 -11.27 -14.23
C THR A 105 -26.61 -12.63 -13.54
N ASN A 106 -26.73 -12.63 -12.22
CA ASN A 106 -27.67 -13.50 -11.50
C ASN A 106 -27.92 -12.94 -10.11
#